data_AF-A0A7Y1XH57-F1
#
_entry.id   AF-A0A7Y1XH57-F1
#
_cell.length_a   1.000
_cell.length_b   1.000
_cell.length_c   1.000
_cell.angle_alpha   90.00
_cell.angle_beta   90.00
_cell.angle_gamma   90.00
#
_symmetry.space_group_name_H-M   'P 1'
#
loop_
_entity.id
_entity.type
_entity.pdbx_description
1 polymer ?
#
loop_
_entity_poly.entity_id
_entity_poly.type
_entity_poly.pdbx_seq_one_letter_code
_entity_poly.pdbx_strand_id
1 'polypeptide(L)'
;MPDLGPLWLSLALAAATTVLLLLFGTPLAWWLATTRSRLRPALEAITALPLVLPPTVLGFYFLILLGPASPVGAFWVQVTGEALTFSFSGLVVASLFYSLPFMVQPLQRSFESIGQGPLEAAASLRASPIDTFFS
;
A
#
# COMPACT_ATOMS: atom_id res chain seq x y z
N MET A 1 2.26 -7.56 36.72
CA MET A 1 3.02 -6.96 35.59
C MET A 1 2.06 -6.89 34.43
N PRO A 2 1.84 -5.74 33.77
CA PRO A 2 0.96 -5.69 32.60
C PRO A 2 1.53 -6.58 31.48
N ASP A 3 0.68 -7.35 30.82
CA ASP A 3 1.07 -8.16 29.65
C ASP A 3 1.39 -7.25 28.47
N LEU A 4 2.68 -7.14 28.12
CA LEU A 4 3.18 -6.30 27.03
C LEU A 4 3.05 -6.96 25.64
N GLY A 5 2.50 -8.17 25.56
CA GLY A 5 2.33 -8.91 24.31
C GLY A 5 1.62 -8.13 23.20
N PRO A 6 0.46 -7.49 23.47
CA PRO A 6 -0.26 -6.70 22.47
C PRO A 6 0.53 -5.49 21.94
N LEU A 7 1.35 -4.88 22.82
CA LEU A 7 2.21 -3.76 22.44
C LEU A 7 3.26 -4.20 21.43
N TRP A 8 3.92 -5.34 21.69
CA TRP A 8 4.94 -5.88 20.79
C TRP A 8 4.36 -6.32 19.45
N LEU A 9 3.19 -6.98 19.47
CA LEU A 9 2.48 -7.37 18.25
C LEU A 9 2.11 -6.15 17.40
N SER A 10 1.58 -5.11 18.02
CA SER A 10 1.20 -3.87 17.32
C SER A 10 2.42 -3.16 16.73
N LEU A 11 3.54 -3.13 17.46
CA LEU A 11 4.78 -2.52 16.98
C LEU A 11 5.36 -3.30 15.79
N ALA A 12 5.38 -4.63 15.87
CA ALA A 12 5.84 -5.50 14.78
C ALA A 12 4.95 -5.34 13.54
N LEU A 13 3.62 -5.33 13.72
CA LEU A 13 2.66 -5.10 12.65
C LEU A 13 2.85 -3.73 11.99
N ALA A 14 2.98 -2.67 12.80
CA ALA A 14 3.18 -1.31 12.30
C ALA A 14 4.49 -1.22 11.51
N ALA A 15 5.60 -1.70 12.06
CA ALA A 15 6.90 -1.69 11.39
C ALA A 15 6.87 -2.43 10.05
N ALA A 16 6.32 -3.65 10.02
CA ALA A 16 6.20 -4.43 8.80
C ALA A 16 5.33 -3.72 7.75
N THR A 17 4.17 -3.21 8.17
CA THR A 17 3.24 -2.50 7.28
C THR A 17 3.87 -1.23 6.72
N THR A 18 4.55 -0.42 7.54
CA THR A 18 5.21 0.81 7.12
C THR A 18 6.32 0.55 6.09
N VAL A 19 7.17 -0.47 6.32
CA VAL A 19 8.23 -0.81 5.36
C VAL A 19 7.64 -1.23 4.01
N LEU A 20 6.59 -2.06 4.02
CA LEU A 20 5.94 -2.48 2.78
C LEU A 20 5.22 -1.31 2.08
N LEU A 21 4.57 -0.42 2.83
CA LEU A 21 3.96 0.79 2.27
C LEU A 21 4.99 1.75 1.67
N LEU A 22 6.17 1.88 2.26
CA LEU A 22 7.25 2.67 1.67
C LEU A 22 7.76 2.05 0.38
N LEU A 23 7.93 0.73 0.38
CA LEU A 23 8.44 0.00 -0.78
C LEU A 23 7.47 0.02 -1.97
N PHE A 24 6.16 -0.11 -1.73
CA PHE A 24 5.16 -0.21 -2.79
C PHE A 24 4.31 1.06 -2.97
N GLY A 25 3.96 1.73 -1.88
CA GLY A 25 3.10 2.93 -1.90
C GLY A 25 3.82 4.16 -2.44
N THR A 26 5.11 4.36 -2.14
CA THR A 26 5.89 5.48 -2.67
C THR A 26 6.03 5.44 -4.21
N PRO A 27 6.48 4.33 -4.84
CA PRO A 27 6.56 4.29 -6.30
C PRO A 27 5.18 4.38 -6.95
N LEU A 28 4.14 3.82 -6.32
CA LEU A 28 2.76 3.97 -6.79
C LEU A 28 2.30 5.43 -6.77
N ALA A 29 2.57 6.17 -5.69
CA ALA A 29 2.22 7.58 -5.56
C ALA A 29 2.98 8.45 -6.56
N TRP A 30 4.26 8.16 -6.79
CA TRP A 30 5.06 8.86 -7.80
C TRP A 30 4.55 8.59 -9.23
N TRP A 31 4.22 7.33 -9.53
CA TRP A 31 3.64 6.95 -10.81
C TRP A 31 2.29 7.65 -11.04
N LEU A 32 1.42 7.69 -10.03
CA LEU A 32 0.13 8.39 -10.07
C LEU A 32 0.28 9.90 -10.30
N ALA A 33 1.27 10.53 -9.66
CA ALA A 33 1.54 11.96 -9.81
C ALA A 33 2.07 12.33 -11.20
N THR A 34 2.89 11.48 -11.81
CA THR A 34 3.62 11.79 -13.06
C THR A 34 2.92 11.27 -14.32
N THR A 35 2.09 10.24 -14.21
CA THR A 35 1.48 9.56 -15.37
C THR A 35 0.28 10.30 -15.95
N ARG A 36 0.15 10.26 -17.29
CA ARG A 36 -1.03 10.72 -18.07
C ARG A 36 -1.93 9.58 -18.59
N SER A 37 -1.72 8.35 -18.10
CA SER A 37 -2.45 7.15 -18.51
C SER A 37 -3.93 7.22 -18.16
N ARG A 38 -4.77 6.63 -19.02
CA ARG A 38 -6.21 6.45 -18.75
C ARG A 38 -6.50 5.54 -17.55
N LEU A 39 -5.50 4.78 -17.08
CA LEU A 39 -5.62 3.93 -15.88
C LEU A 39 -5.47 4.70 -14.57
N ARG A 40 -4.97 5.94 -14.61
CA ARG A 40 -4.75 6.76 -13.42
C ARG A 40 -6.02 6.91 -12.57
N PRO A 41 -7.18 7.33 -13.10
CA PRO A 41 -8.39 7.50 -12.29
C PRO A 41 -8.88 6.18 -11.67
N ALA A 42 -8.68 5.05 -12.35
CA ALA A 42 -9.06 3.74 -11.83
C ALA A 42 -8.17 3.33 -10.65
N LEU A 43 -6.86 3.56 -10.73
CA LEU A 43 -5.93 3.27 -9.65
C LEU A 43 -6.10 4.22 -8.48
N GLU A 44 -6.35 5.52 -8.73
CA GLU A 44 -6.72 6.48 -7.67
C GLU A 44 -7.97 6.00 -6.93
N ALA A 45 -9.02 5.60 -7.66
CA ALA A 45 -10.23 5.05 -7.07
C ALA A 45 -9.93 3.82 -6.21
N ILE A 46 -9.14 2.86 -6.72
CA ILE A 46 -8.73 1.66 -5.96
C ILE A 46 -7.99 2.04 -4.68
N THR A 47 -7.04 2.97 -4.73
CA THR A 47 -6.31 3.42 -3.53
C THR A 47 -7.19 4.16 -2.54
N ALA A 48 -8.27 4.80 -3.00
CA ALA A 48 -9.24 5.52 -2.16
C ALA A 48 -10.40 4.63 -1.66
N LEU A 49 -10.62 3.45 -2.24
CA LEU A 49 -11.67 2.50 -1.79
C LEU A 49 -11.71 2.28 -0.27
N PRO A 50 -10.57 2.09 0.43
CA PRO A 50 -10.57 1.85 1.88
C PRO A 50 -11.16 3.01 2.68
N LEU A 51 -11.09 4.25 2.16
CA LEU A 51 -11.61 5.44 2.81
C LEU A 51 -13.14 5.57 2.66
N VAL A 52 -13.69 5.01 1.59
CA VAL A 52 -15.13 5.10 1.26
C VAL A 52 -15.92 3.97 1.94
N LEU A 53 -15.29 2.82 2.15
CA LEU A 53 -15.94 1.66 2.75
C LEU A 53 -15.98 1.77 4.29
N PRO A 54 -17.10 1.43 4.94
CA PRO A 54 -17.13 1.26 6.39
C PRO A 54 -16.12 0.20 6.84
N PRO A 55 -15.40 0.40 7.95
CA PRO A 55 -14.34 -0.51 8.40
C PRO A 55 -14.86 -1.94 8.64
N THR A 56 -16.11 -2.08 9.07
CA THR A 56 -16.76 -3.39 9.28
C THR A 56 -16.95 -4.15 7.96
N VAL A 57 -17.39 -3.46 6.90
CA VAL A 57 -17.60 -4.05 5.57
C VAL A 57 -16.27 -4.46 4.96
N LEU A 58 -15.26 -3.61 5.13
CA LEU A 58 -13.90 -3.85 4.69
C LEU A 58 -13.31 -5.10 5.38
N GLY A 59 -13.47 -5.22 6.70
CA GLY A 59 -13.07 -6.42 7.45
C GLY A 59 -13.80 -7.69 6.97
N PHE A 60 -15.10 -7.61 6.71
CA PHE A 60 -15.86 -8.74 6.17
C PHE A 60 -15.37 -9.17 4.78
N TYR A 61 -15.08 -8.22 3.88
CA TYR A 61 -14.52 -8.53 2.57
C TYR A 61 -13.14 -9.15 2.66
N PHE A 62 -12.28 -8.72 3.59
CA PHE A 62 -11.02 -9.42 3.84
C PHE A 62 -11.21 -10.82 4.37
N LEU A 63 -12.18 -11.08 5.25
CA LEU A 63 -12.46 -12.44 5.69
C LEU A 63 -12.89 -13.35 4.53
N ILE A 64 -13.70 -12.84 3.60
CA ILE A 64 -14.08 -13.59 2.40
C ILE A 64 -12.86 -13.78 1.48
N LEU A 65 -12.12 -12.72 1.17
CA LEU A 65 -11.04 -12.73 0.19
C LEU A 65 -9.77 -13.44 0.67
N LEU A 66 -9.49 -13.41 1.96
CA LEU A 66 -8.34 -14.08 2.58
C LEU A 66 -8.72 -15.46 3.14
N GLY A 67 -10.02 -15.79 3.16
CA GLY A 67 -10.53 -17.08 3.60
C GLY A 67 -10.03 -18.22 2.71
N PRO A 68 -9.81 -19.42 3.27
CA PRO A 68 -9.27 -20.56 2.53
C PRO A 68 -10.16 -21.04 1.38
N ALA A 69 -11.46 -20.67 1.39
CA ALA A 69 -12.40 -20.98 0.32
C ALA A 69 -12.31 -20.03 -0.90
N SER A 70 -11.59 -18.91 -0.76
CA SER A 70 -11.39 -17.96 -1.87
C SER A 70 -10.20 -18.37 -2.74
N PRO A 71 -10.12 -17.94 -4.01
CA PRO A 71 -8.96 -18.23 -4.85
C PRO A 71 -7.63 -17.75 -4.25
N VAL A 72 -7.63 -16.56 -3.63
CA VAL A 72 -6.44 -15.95 -3.04
C VAL A 72 -6.02 -16.68 -1.76
N GLY A 73 -6.95 -16.92 -0.84
CA GLY A 73 -6.67 -17.65 0.39
C GLY A 73 -6.32 -19.12 0.14
N ALA A 74 -7.00 -19.79 -0.81
CA ALA A 74 -6.70 -21.16 -1.21
C ALA A 74 -5.29 -21.29 -1.79
N PHE A 75 -4.89 -20.37 -2.67
CA PHE A 75 -3.53 -20.35 -3.22
C PHE A 75 -2.48 -20.18 -2.12
N TRP A 76 -2.71 -19.27 -1.18
CA TRP A 76 -1.79 -19.07 -0.06
C TRP A 76 -1.66 -20.32 0.82
N VAL A 77 -2.77 -20.98 1.14
CA VAL A 77 -2.76 -22.25 1.89
C VAL A 77 -1.99 -23.33 1.14
N GLN A 78 -2.09 -23.41 -0.19
CA GLN A 78 -1.32 -24.37 -0.98
C GLN A 78 0.19 -24.10 -0.91
N VAL A 79 0.61 -22.84 -0.86
CA VAL A 79 2.04 -22.45 -0.85
C VAL A 79 2.64 -22.52 0.56
N THR A 80 1.89 -22.11 1.58
CA THR A 80 2.42 -21.93 2.95
C THR A 80 1.90 -22.95 3.96
N GLY A 81 0.81 -23.66 3.65
CA GLY A 81 0.14 -24.58 4.57
C GLY A 81 -0.74 -23.91 5.63
N GLU A 82 -0.74 -22.58 5.72
CA GLU A 82 -1.47 -21.83 6.74
C GLU A 82 -2.57 -20.94 6.15
N ALA A 83 -3.62 -20.67 6.92
CA ALA A 83 -4.69 -19.75 6.51
C ALA A 83 -4.28 -18.29 6.76
N LEU A 84 -4.57 -17.38 5.83
CA LEU A 84 -4.36 -15.94 6.05
C LEU A 84 -5.31 -15.37 7.10
N THR A 85 -6.53 -15.87 7.18
CA THR A 85 -7.52 -15.41 8.16
C THR A 85 -7.02 -15.64 9.59
N PHE A 86 -7.08 -14.60 10.42
CA PHE A 86 -6.60 -14.62 11.81
C PHE A 86 -5.09 -14.90 11.99
N SER A 87 -4.30 -14.74 10.93
CA SER A 87 -2.83 -14.83 10.98
C SER A 87 -2.17 -13.45 11.02
N PHE A 88 -0.91 -13.40 11.44
CA PHE A 88 -0.10 -12.17 11.38
C PHE A 88 0.01 -11.65 9.94
N SER A 89 0.23 -12.54 8.96
CA SER A 89 0.29 -12.17 7.54
C SER A 89 -1.02 -11.55 7.05
N GLY A 90 -2.16 -12.10 7.46
CA GLY A 90 -3.48 -11.52 7.16
C GLY A 90 -3.66 -10.14 7.77
N LEU A 91 -3.19 -9.92 9.00
CA LEU A 91 -3.19 -8.59 9.63
C LEU A 91 -2.32 -7.60 8.85
N VAL A 92 -1.13 -8.01 8.41
CA VAL A 92 -0.23 -7.17 7.59
C VAL A 92 -0.92 -6.78 6.28
N VAL A 93 -1.48 -7.76 5.55
CA VAL A 93 -2.19 -7.51 4.29
C VAL A 93 -3.37 -6.56 4.50
N ALA A 94 -4.22 -6.82 5.50
CA ALA A 94 -5.36 -5.96 5.81
C ALA A 94 -4.90 -4.53 6.17
N SER A 95 -3.83 -4.41 6.95
CA SER A 95 -3.26 -3.12 7.37
C SER A 95 -2.68 -2.35 6.19
N LEU A 96 -2.03 -3.02 5.24
CA LEU A 96 -1.54 -2.42 3.99
C LEU A 96 -2.67 -1.80 3.20
N PHE A 97 -3.73 -2.57 2.94
CA PHE A 97 -4.88 -2.07 2.19
C PHE A 97 -5.61 -0.94 2.92
N TYR A 98 -5.79 -1.04 4.24
CA TYR A 98 -6.42 0.02 5.01
C TYR A 98 -5.59 1.32 5.02
N SER A 99 -4.27 1.19 5.11
CA SER A 99 -3.35 2.33 5.27
C SER A 99 -2.91 2.94 3.92
N LEU A 100 -3.15 2.25 2.81
CA LEU A 100 -2.82 2.68 1.46
C LEU A 100 -3.25 4.13 1.13
N PRO A 101 -4.50 4.57 1.34
CA PRO A 101 -4.90 5.94 1.03
C PRO A 101 -4.11 6.99 1.82
N PHE A 102 -3.80 6.69 3.08
CA PHE A 102 -3.06 7.60 3.96
C PHE A 102 -1.58 7.72 3.59
N MET A 103 -1.02 6.71 2.93
CA MET A 103 0.33 6.76 2.38
C MET A 103 0.36 7.43 1.01
N VAL A 104 -0.51 6.98 0.09
CA VAL A 104 -0.44 7.36 -1.32
C VAL A 104 -0.88 8.80 -1.56
N GLN A 105 -2.00 9.24 -0.97
CA GLN A 105 -2.57 10.55 -1.29
C GLN A 105 -1.65 11.73 -0.87
N PRO A 106 -1.07 11.75 0.34
CA PRO A 106 -0.16 12.83 0.72
C PRO A 106 1.11 12.85 -0.13
N LEU A 107 1.68 11.67 -0.43
CA LEU A 107 2.85 11.56 -1.30
C LEU A 107 2.54 12.04 -2.71
N GLN A 108 1.43 11.60 -3.29
CA GLN A 108 0.99 12.01 -4.62
C GLN A 108 0.86 13.54 -4.68
N ARG A 109 0.17 14.16 -3.72
CA ARG A 109 0.03 15.63 -3.67
C ARG A 109 1.37 16.34 -3.50
N SER A 110 2.27 15.77 -2.71
CA SER A 110 3.61 16.32 -2.53
C SER A 110 4.38 16.31 -3.86
N PHE A 111 4.38 15.18 -4.57
CA PHE A 111 5.00 15.07 -5.89
C PHE A 111 4.37 15.99 -6.94
N GLU A 112 3.04 16.11 -6.95
CA GLU A 112 2.33 17.05 -7.83
C GLU A 112 2.68 18.51 -7.52
N SER A 113 2.85 18.87 -6.24
CA SER A 113 3.19 20.23 -5.81
C SER A 113 4.61 20.67 -6.17
N ILE A 114 5.56 19.72 -6.24
CA ILE A 114 6.94 19.96 -6.69
C ILE A 114 6.95 20.35 -8.18
N GLY A 115 5.96 19.88 -8.94
CA GLY A 115 5.78 20.22 -10.36
C GLY A 115 6.82 19.58 -11.28
N GLN A 116 6.87 20.04 -12.53
CA GLN A 116 7.76 19.48 -13.57
C GLN A 116 9.16 20.11 -13.58
N GLY A 117 9.39 21.20 -12.85
CA GLY A 117 10.67 21.94 -12.88
C GLY A 117 11.91 21.09 -12.56
N PRO A 118 11.92 20.29 -11.49
CA PRO A 118 13.05 19.39 -11.19
C PRO A 118 13.23 18.30 -12.24
N LEU A 119 12.13 17.78 -12.79
CA LEU A 119 12.15 16.79 -13.87
C LEU A 119 12.74 17.36 -15.17
N GLU A 120 12.42 18.60 -15.51
CA GLU A 120 12.98 19.32 -16.67
C GLU A 120 14.47 19.63 -16.50
N ALA A 121 14.89 20.01 -15.29
CA ALA A 121 16.31 20.20 -14.95
C ALA A 121 17.10 18.88 -15.04
N ALA A 122 16.54 17.79 -14.53
CA ALA A 122 17.13 16.46 -14.64
C ALA A 122 17.21 15.98 -16.10
N ALA A 123 16.16 16.23 -16.89
CA ALA A 123 16.14 15.89 -18.32
C ALA A 123 17.18 16.68 -19.13
N SER A 124 17.41 17.96 -18.79
CA SER A 124 18.45 18.77 -19.42
C SER A 124 19.88 18.30 -19.04
N LEU A 125 20.03 17.64 -17.90
CA LEU A 125 21.26 16.95 -17.48
C LEU A 125 21.37 15.51 -17.99
N ARG A 126 20.40 15.02 -18.79
CA ARG A 126 20.29 13.61 -19.25
C ARG A 126 20.27 12.58 -18.09
N ALA A 127 19.77 12.96 -16.93
CA ALA A 127 19.58 12.03 -15.82
C ALA A 127 18.53 10.96 -16.19
N SER A 128 18.77 9.73 -15.77
CA SER A 128 17.83 8.63 -15.98
C SER A 128 16.60 8.80 -15.07
N PRO A 129 15.43 8.21 -15.37
CA PRO A 129 14.23 8.34 -14.53
C PRO A 129 14.42 7.87 -13.08
N ILE A 130 15.37 6.95 -12.85
CA ILE A 130 15.75 6.48 -11.51
C ILE A 130 16.59 7.55 -10.81
N ASP A 131 17.56 8.14 -11.50
CA ASP A 131 18.38 9.23 -10.94
C ASP A 131 17.53 10.45 -10.61
N THR A 132 16.57 10.82 -11.46
CA THR A 132 15.63 11.92 -11.21
C THR A 132 14.71 11.68 -10.01
N PHE A 133 14.53 10.42 -9.60
CA PHE A 133 13.74 10.08 -8.43
C PHE A 133 14.56 10.10 -7.13
N PHE A 134 15.85 9.72 -7.20
CA PHE A 134 16.72 9.61 -6.03
C PHE A 134 17.60 10.84 -5.77
N SER A 135 17.89 11.67 -6.78
CA SER A 135 18.77 12.85 -6.71
C SER A 135 18.03 14.13 -7.05
#